data_AF-A0A923WB14-F1
#
_entry.id   AF-A0A923WB14-F1
#
_cell.length_a   1.000
_cell.length_b   1.000
_cell.length_c   1.000
_cell.angle_alpha   90.00
_cell.angle_beta   90.00
_cell.angle_gamma   90.00
#
_symmetry.space_group_name_H-M   'P 1'
#
loop_
_entity.id
_entity.type
_entity.pdbx_description
1 polymer ?
#
loop_
_entity_poly.entity_id
_entity_poly.type
_entity_poly.pdbx_seq_one_letter_code
_entity_poly.pdbx_strand_id
1 'polypeptide(L)'
;MKKIILILLALLPALRGAAKCGGRGLWVWPTSSFVSTNAVFVLNANGLSQEVITNLNKKHAVYLISENQKVRLQVREVCVGQYLITQAVLVPIDPLVVGADYQLIIENLPQYQALESRKTEMGRLEQPHWKVSASLAPEPIAWLSSPKVVNKQKIEYGCGPERYVTFNYALAISGEYLLKTTIQGAGDNFKTTYYLEAERGQVSVGHGMCSGAFLLADNSHYEVTFDVFDAQGNVFAWQGPPIAFDTKWELPHR
;
A
#
# COMPACT_ATOMS: atom_id res chain seq x y z
N MET A 1 21.12 -49.39 -5.52
CA MET A 1 19.75 -48.82 -5.50
C MET A 1 19.33 -48.24 -4.14
N LYS A 2 19.57 -48.91 -2.99
CA LYS A 2 19.22 -48.39 -1.64
C LYS A 2 19.86 -47.05 -1.25
N LYS A 3 21.10 -46.76 -1.70
CA LYS A 3 21.79 -45.49 -1.36
C LYS A 3 21.29 -44.26 -2.13
N ILE A 4 20.65 -44.45 -3.29
CA ILE A 4 20.12 -43.35 -4.12
C ILE A 4 18.80 -42.82 -3.54
N ILE A 5 18.00 -43.69 -2.92
CA ILE A 5 16.73 -43.33 -2.26
C ILE A 5 16.97 -42.45 -1.01
N LEU A 6 18.06 -42.68 -0.27
CA LEU A 6 18.43 -41.87 0.90
C LEU A 6 18.83 -40.42 0.53
N ILE A 7 19.45 -40.22 -0.63
CA ILE A 7 19.83 -38.88 -1.11
C ILE A 7 18.59 -38.11 -1.59
N LEU A 8 17.64 -38.79 -2.26
CA LEU A 8 16.36 -38.20 -2.67
C LEU A 8 15.46 -37.82 -1.48
N LEU A 9 15.49 -38.57 -0.38
CA LEU A 9 14.73 -38.24 0.84
C LEU A 9 15.32 -37.04 1.61
N ALA A 10 16.63 -36.83 1.55
CA ALA A 10 17.31 -35.71 2.22
C ALA A 10 17.12 -34.36 1.51
N LEU A 11 16.71 -34.35 0.23
CA LEU A 11 16.46 -33.14 -0.57
C LEU A 11 15.02 -32.59 -0.44
N LEU A 12 14.09 -33.36 0.14
CA LEU A 12 12.68 -32.97 0.28
C LEU A 12 12.34 -31.92 1.36
N PRO A 13 13.11 -31.68 2.44
CA PRO A 13 12.72 -30.69 3.45
C PRO A 13 13.03 -29.23 3.07
N ALA A 14 13.84 -28.96 2.03
CA ALA A 14 14.23 -27.59 1.67
C ALA A 14 13.13 -26.77 0.95
N LEU A 15 12.04 -27.40 0.50
CA LEU A 15 11.01 -26.74 -0.32
C LEU A 15 9.79 -26.22 0.46
N ARG A 16 9.75 -26.36 1.80
CA ARG A 16 8.52 -26.08 2.57
C ARG A 16 8.37 -24.64 3.09
N GLY A 17 9.41 -23.80 3.02
CA GLY A 17 9.38 -22.44 3.57
C GLY A 17 8.72 -21.37 2.68
N ALA A 18 8.66 -21.59 1.35
CA ALA A 18 8.27 -20.54 0.40
C ALA A 18 6.76 -20.45 0.10
N ALA A 19 5.95 -21.41 0.56
CA ALA A 19 4.56 -21.53 0.10
C ALA A 19 3.58 -20.55 0.76
N LYS A 20 3.82 -20.09 2.00
CA LYS A 20 2.84 -19.28 2.75
C LYS A 20 2.82 -17.80 2.33
N CYS A 21 3.93 -17.28 1.82
CA CYS A 21 4.06 -15.89 1.38
C CYS A 21 3.96 -15.71 -0.14
N GLY A 22 3.61 -16.77 -0.88
CA GLY A 22 3.23 -16.68 -2.30
C GLY A 22 1.83 -16.07 -2.54
N GLY A 23 1.29 -15.37 -1.54
CA GLY A 23 0.01 -14.67 -1.62
C GLY A 23 -0.03 -13.72 -2.81
N ARG A 24 -1.21 -13.59 -3.38
CA ARG A 24 -1.50 -12.73 -4.52
C ARG A 24 -2.65 -11.83 -4.11
N GLY A 25 -2.52 -10.54 -4.39
CA GLY A 25 -3.48 -9.54 -4.01
C GLY A 25 -3.29 -8.32 -4.88
N LEU A 26 -4.40 -7.81 -5.39
CA LEU A 26 -4.50 -6.48 -5.96
C LEU A 26 -5.62 -5.78 -5.23
N TRP A 27 -5.33 -4.64 -4.63
CA TRP A 27 -6.37 -3.82 -4.00
C TRP A 27 -6.10 -2.36 -4.31
N VAL A 28 -7.16 -1.57 -4.26
CA VAL A 28 -7.13 -0.17 -4.65
C VAL A 28 -7.68 0.69 -3.52
N TRP A 29 -7.15 1.89 -3.39
CA TRP A 29 -7.66 3.00 -2.59
C TRP A 29 -8.05 4.14 -3.54
N PRO A 30 -9.06 5.01 -3.27
CA PRO A 30 -9.83 5.18 -2.03
C PRO A 30 -10.91 4.11 -1.83
N THR A 31 -11.26 3.83 -0.58
CA THR A 31 -12.22 2.78 -0.18
C THR A 31 -13.68 3.24 -0.16
N SER A 32 -13.92 4.55 -0.04
CA SER A 32 -15.21 5.21 -0.15
C SER A 32 -15.91 4.88 -1.46
N SER A 33 -17.25 4.87 -1.45
CA SER A 33 -18.09 4.72 -2.64
C SER A 33 -18.19 6.00 -3.48
N PHE A 34 -17.63 7.12 -3.00
CA PHE A 34 -17.68 8.42 -3.67
C PHE A 34 -16.28 8.98 -3.93
N VAL A 35 -16.10 9.56 -5.11
CA VAL A 35 -14.85 10.21 -5.52
C VAL A 35 -15.11 11.54 -6.21
N SER A 36 -14.08 12.38 -6.27
CA SER A 36 -14.12 13.67 -6.97
C SER A 36 -13.88 13.52 -8.48
N THR A 37 -14.09 14.59 -9.24
CA THR A 37 -13.87 14.59 -10.71
C THR A 37 -12.40 14.36 -11.11
N ASN A 38 -11.46 14.66 -10.21
CA ASN A 38 -10.02 14.54 -10.41
C ASN A 38 -9.39 13.53 -9.44
N ALA A 39 -10.19 12.56 -8.99
CA ALA A 39 -9.76 11.60 -8.00
C ALA A 39 -8.54 10.80 -8.42
N VAL A 40 -7.76 10.40 -7.43
CA VAL A 40 -6.57 9.57 -7.61
C VAL A 40 -6.83 8.18 -7.04
N PHE A 41 -6.20 7.18 -7.64
CA PHE A 41 -6.37 5.79 -7.23
C PHE A 41 -5.01 5.21 -6.94
N VAL A 42 -4.87 4.54 -5.80
CA VAL A 42 -3.62 3.93 -5.38
C VAL A 42 -3.79 2.43 -5.45
N LEU A 43 -3.24 1.82 -6.51
CA LEU A 43 -3.31 0.39 -6.76
C LEU A 43 -2.10 -0.28 -6.12
N ASN A 44 -2.35 -1.22 -5.22
CA ASN A 44 -1.36 -2.01 -4.52
C ASN A 44 -1.32 -3.43 -5.06
N ALA A 45 -0.14 -4.05 -4.99
CA ALA A 45 0.06 -5.43 -5.33
C ALA A 45 1.07 -6.09 -4.39
N ASN A 46 0.81 -7.33 -3.96
CA ASN A 46 1.76 -8.13 -3.20
C ASN A 46 2.23 -9.37 -3.98
N GLY A 47 3.37 -9.93 -3.56
CA GLY A 47 3.88 -11.19 -4.11
C GLY A 47 3.99 -11.18 -5.64
N LEU A 48 3.38 -12.16 -6.29
CA LEU A 48 3.43 -12.29 -7.76
C LEU A 48 2.61 -11.23 -8.51
N SER A 49 1.66 -10.57 -7.83
CA SER A 49 0.83 -9.54 -8.44
C SER A 49 1.59 -8.24 -8.74
N GLN A 50 2.79 -8.06 -8.19
CA GLN A 50 3.64 -6.88 -8.41
C GLN A 50 4.01 -6.69 -9.89
N GLU A 51 4.11 -7.77 -10.67
CA GLU A 51 4.37 -7.67 -12.13
C GLU A 51 3.28 -6.87 -12.85
N VAL A 52 2.03 -6.93 -12.38
CA VAL A 52 0.96 -6.12 -12.98
C VAL A 52 1.28 -4.64 -12.85
N ILE A 53 1.69 -4.19 -11.66
CA ILE A 53 2.00 -2.78 -11.42
C ILE A 53 3.13 -2.30 -12.32
N THR A 54 4.22 -3.07 -12.43
CA THR A 54 5.38 -2.69 -13.25
C THR A 54 5.09 -2.68 -14.76
N ASN A 55 4.00 -3.34 -15.18
CA ASN A 55 3.54 -3.43 -16.56
C ASN A 55 2.23 -2.67 -16.84
N LEU A 56 1.74 -1.85 -15.91
CA LEU A 56 0.59 -0.97 -16.15
C LEU A 56 0.88 -0.02 -17.32
N ASN A 57 -0.12 0.14 -18.18
CA ASN A 57 -0.06 0.89 -19.44
C ASN A 57 1.00 0.41 -20.46
N LYS A 58 1.67 -0.73 -20.21
CA LYS A 58 2.58 -1.41 -21.16
C LYS A 58 1.97 -2.71 -21.67
N LYS A 59 1.61 -3.62 -20.75
CA LYS A 59 0.87 -4.87 -21.04
C LYS A 59 -0.57 -4.80 -20.55
N HIS A 60 -0.81 -4.06 -19.47
CA HIS A 60 -2.10 -3.97 -18.79
C HIS A 60 -2.62 -2.54 -18.87
N ALA A 61 -3.44 -2.25 -19.87
CA ALA A 61 -4.09 -0.95 -19.97
C ALA A 61 -5.12 -0.81 -18.83
N VAL A 62 -5.21 0.38 -18.25
CA VAL A 62 -6.01 0.63 -17.04
C VAL A 62 -6.98 1.79 -17.26
N TYR A 63 -8.25 1.57 -16.92
CA TYR A 63 -9.35 2.47 -17.23
C TYR A 63 -10.34 2.56 -16.06
N LEU A 64 -11.06 3.67 -16.02
CA LEU A 64 -12.35 3.77 -15.36
C LEU A 64 -13.43 3.67 -16.44
N ILE A 65 -14.39 2.78 -16.24
CA ILE A 65 -15.51 2.56 -17.18
C ILE A 65 -16.83 2.87 -16.48
N SER A 66 -17.65 3.70 -17.12
CA SER A 66 -19.06 3.92 -16.80
C SER A 66 -19.93 3.47 -17.99
N GLU A 67 -21.25 3.61 -17.89
CA GLU A 67 -22.18 3.24 -18.97
C GLU A 67 -21.85 3.91 -20.31
N ASN A 68 -21.43 5.18 -20.28
CA ASN A 68 -21.24 6.00 -21.49
C ASN A 68 -19.81 6.49 -21.67
N GLN A 69 -18.87 6.14 -20.78
CA GLN A 69 -17.51 6.66 -20.81
C GLN A 69 -16.47 5.61 -20.47
N LYS A 70 -15.32 5.71 -21.13
CA LYS A 70 -14.11 4.95 -20.83
C LYS A 70 -12.96 5.95 -20.68
N VAL A 71 -12.57 6.21 -19.44
CA VAL A 71 -11.50 7.16 -19.09
C VAL A 71 -10.23 6.39 -18.82
N ARG A 72 -9.16 6.69 -19.54
CA ARG A 72 -7.85 6.06 -19.30
C ARG A 72 -7.23 6.60 -18.00
N LEU A 73 -6.58 5.71 -17.25
CA LEU A 73 -5.76 6.09 -16.12
C LEU A 73 -4.28 6.09 -16.54
N GLN A 74 -3.56 7.16 -16.21
CA GLN A 74 -2.11 7.23 -16.36
C GLN A 74 -1.41 6.90 -15.04
N VAL A 75 -0.23 6.28 -15.12
CA VAL A 75 0.61 6.00 -13.95
C VAL A 75 1.40 7.27 -13.64
N ARG A 76 1.09 7.91 -12.51
CA ARG A 76 1.78 9.11 -12.03
C ARG A 76 3.05 8.76 -11.28
N GLU A 77 3.01 7.72 -10.47
CA GLU A 77 4.12 7.29 -9.61
C GLU A 77 4.07 5.78 -9.41
N VAL A 78 5.22 5.14 -9.31
CA VAL A 78 5.36 3.74 -8.89
C VAL A 78 6.26 3.69 -7.67
N CYS A 79 5.76 3.12 -6.57
CA CYS A 79 6.49 2.91 -5.33
C CYS A 79 6.77 1.42 -5.16
N VAL A 80 8.05 1.05 -5.19
CA VAL A 80 8.49 -0.32 -4.90
C VAL A 80 8.83 -0.40 -3.42
N GLY A 81 8.05 -1.18 -2.67
CA GLY A 81 8.34 -1.45 -1.27
C GLY A 81 9.55 -2.38 -1.13
N GLN A 82 10.08 -2.47 0.09
CA GLN A 82 11.26 -3.28 0.37
C GLN A 82 10.94 -4.76 0.61
N TYR A 83 9.66 -5.13 0.82
CA TYR A 83 9.27 -6.51 1.07
C TYR A 83 8.00 -6.93 0.31
N LEU A 84 8.18 -7.50 -0.89
CA LEU A 84 7.14 -8.14 -1.70
C LEU A 84 5.84 -7.33 -1.88
N ILE A 85 5.95 -6.01 -1.99
CA ILE A 85 4.83 -5.13 -2.27
C ILE A 85 5.24 -4.02 -3.24
N THR A 86 4.36 -3.68 -4.19
CA THR A 86 4.55 -2.58 -5.14
C THR A 86 3.23 -1.84 -5.29
N GLN A 87 3.30 -0.52 -5.47
CA GLN A 87 2.15 0.36 -5.58
C GLN A 87 2.29 1.28 -6.79
N ALA A 88 1.18 1.63 -7.42
CA ALA A 88 1.11 2.70 -8.41
C ALA A 88 0.04 3.73 -8.02
N VAL A 89 0.38 5.00 -8.18
CA VAL A 89 -0.60 6.08 -8.15
C VAL A 89 -1.10 6.33 -9.56
N LEU A 90 -2.41 6.20 -9.73
CA LEU A 90 -3.14 6.32 -10.97
C LEU A 90 -3.98 7.58 -10.93
N VAL A 91 -3.97 8.34 -12.03
CA VAL A 91 -4.82 9.53 -12.19
C VAL A 91 -5.55 9.46 -13.54
N PRO A 92 -6.79 9.92 -13.62
CA PRO A 92 -7.51 9.97 -14.90
C PRO A 92 -6.88 11.02 -15.80
N ILE A 93 -6.81 10.72 -17.10
CA ILE A 93 -6.28 11.66 -18.10
C ILE A 93 -7.28 12.79 -18.40
N ASP A 94 -8.57 12.54 -18.17
CA ASP A 94 -9.67 13.49 -18.35
C ASP A 94 -10.52 13.54 -17.06
N PRO A 95 -11.10 14.69 -16.70
CA PRO A 95 -12.00 14.77 -15.55
C PRO A 95 -13.17 13.79 -15.64
N LEU A 96 -13.51 13.16 -14.52
CA LEU A 96 -14.66 12.28 -14.41
C LEU A 96 -15.96 13.08 -14.39
N VAL A 97 -17.03 12.52 -14.96
CA VAL A 97 -18.34 13.17 -15.02
C VAL A 97 -19.11 12.98 -13.73
N VAL A 98 -19.53 14.10 -13.13
CA VAL A 98 -20.36 14.11 -11.91
C VAL A 98 -21.64 13.31 -12.11
N GLY A 99 -21.96 12.48 -11.12
CA GLY A 99 -23.14 11.62 -11.10
C GLY A 99 -22.96 10.26 -11.77
N ALA A 100 -21.92 10.08 -12.59
CA ALA A 100 -21.60 8.79 -13.21
C ALA A 100 -21.01 7.81 -12.19
N ASP A 101 -21.28 6.53 -12.41
CA ASP A 101 -20.71 5.41 -11.66
C ASP A 101 -19.60 4.77 -12.48
N TYR A 102 -18.41 4.64 -11.89
CA TYR A 102 -17.22 4.15 -12.56
C TYR A 102 -16.66 2.91 -11.88
N GLN A 103 -16.32 1.91 -12.67
CA GLN A 103 -15.58 0.73 -12.24
C GLN A 103 -14.13 0.78 -12.73
N LEU A 104 -13.18 0.38 -11.89
CA LEU A 104 -11.78 0.20 -12.29
C LEU A 104 -11.61 -1.10 -13.07
N ILE A 105 -11.08 -0.99 -14.28
CA ILE A 105 -10.78 -2.12 -15.16
C ILE A 105 -9.29 -2.12 -15.53
N ILE A 106 -8.66 -3.29 -15.37
CA ILE A 106 -7.30 -3.55 -15.82
C ILE A 106 -7.40 -4.62 -16.91
N GLU A 107 -7.10 -4.24 -18.15
CA GLU A 107 -7.16 -5.14 -19.30
C GLU A 107 -5.99 -6.14 -19.28
N ASN A 108 -6.25 -7.34 -19.83
CA ASN A 108 -5.26 -8.41 -19.96
C ASN A 108 -4.62 -8.82 -18.62
N LEU A 109 -5.36 -8.74 -17.51
CA LEU A 109 -4.89 -9.31 -16.25
C LEU A 109 -4.60 -10.81 -16.44
N PRO A 110 -3.52 -11.34 -15.85
CA PRO A 110 -3.30 -12.78 -15.83
C PRO A 110 -4.52 -13.50 -15.26
N GLN A 111 -4.90 -14.67 -15.80
CA GLN A 111 -6.11 -15.40 -15.40
C GLN A 111 -6.20 -15.69 -13.89
N TYR A 112 -5.05 -15.78 -13.23
CA TYR A 112 -4.94 -16.04 -11.81
C TYR A 112 -5.06 -14.78 -10.93
N GLN A 113 -5.37 -13.64 -11.52
CA GLN A 113 -5.35 -12.34 -10.87
C GLN A 113 -6.68 -11.63 -11.06
N ALA A 114 -7.19 -11.10 -9.96
CA ALA A 114 -8.37 -10.26 -9.93
C ALA A 114 -8.13 -9.12 -8.95
N LEU A 115 -8.83 -8.01 -9.17
CA LEU A 115 -8.91 -6.95 -8.18
C LEU A 115 -9.79 -7.45 -7.01
N GLU A 116 -9.30 -7.23 -5.80
CA GLU A 116 -10.00 -7.61 -4.57
C GLU A 116 -11.36 -6.93 -4.50
N SER A 117 -12.38 -7.74 -4.24
CA SER A 117 -13.75 -7.26 -4.05
C SER A 117 -13.90 -6.64 -2.67
N ARG A 118 -14.65 -5.54 -2.59
CA ARG A 118 -14.96 -4.85 -1.34
C ARG A 118 -16.28 -5.32 -0.78
N LYS A 119 -16.39 -5.33 0.53
CA LYS A 119 -17.65 -5.57 1.21
C LYS A 119 -18.48 -4.29 1.22
N THR A 120 -19.66 -4.31 0.63
CA THR A 120 -20.61 -3.19 0.67
C THR A 120 -21.27 -3.05 2.04
N GLU A 121 -22.01 -1.96 2.27
CA GLU A 121 -22.82 -1.77 3.48
C GLU A 121 -23.82 -2.92 3.70
N MET A 122 -24.32 -3.51 2.60
CA MET A 122 -25.19 -4.69 2.62
C MET A 122 -24.44 -6.02 2.80
N GLY A 123 -23.11 -5.98 3.00
CA GLY A 123 -22.28 -7.14 3.23
C GLY A 123 -21.91 -7.94 1.98
N ARG A 124 -22.24 -7.45 0.78
CA ARG A 124 -21.93 -8.12 -0.50
C ARG A 124 -20.51 -7.83 -0.94
N LEU A 125 -19.85 -8.81 -1.56
CA LEU A 125 -18.55 -8.62 -2.19
C LEU A 125 -18.76 -8.11 -3.62
N GLU A 126 -18.31 -6.89 -3.88
CA GLU A 126 -18.45 -6.24 -5.17
C GLU A 126 -17.12 -5.67 -5.66
N GLN A 127 -16.96 -5.57 -6.97
CA GLN A 127 -15.79 -4.93 -7.55
C GLN A 127 -15.77 -3.44 -7.14
N PRO A 128 -14.58 -2.85 -6.91
CA PRO A 128 -14.45 -1.43 -6.61
C PRO A 128 -15.13 -0.58 -7.69
N HIS A 129 -16.13 0.17 -7.26
CA HIS A 129 -16.85 1.14 -8.06
C HIS A 129 -17.03 2.43 -7.26
N TRP A 130 -17.16 3.54 -7.96
CA TRP A 130 -17.28 4.85 -7.34
C TRP A 130 -18.27 5.72 -8.10
N LYS A 131 -19.14 6.38 -7.34
CA LYS A 131 -20.00 7.46 -7.83
C LYS A 131 -19.26 8.79 -7.75
N VAL A 132 -19.21 9.51 -8.87
CA VAL A 132 -18.51 10.78 -8.93
C VAL A 132 -19.37 11.88 -8.33
N SER A 133 -18.79 12.62 -7.39
CA SER A 133 -19.37 13.82 -6.79
C SER A 133 -18.64 15.06 -7.28
N ALA A 134 -19.29 16.22 -7.17
CA ALA A 134 -18.64 17.49 -7.46
C ALA A 134 -17.39 17.64 -6.58
N SER A 135 -16.26 18.02 -7.19
CA SER A 135 -15.05 18.32 -6.44
C SER A 135 -15.31 19.53 -5.54
N LEU A 136 -15.13 19.35 -4.23
CA LEU A 136 -15.06 20.46 -3.31
C LEU A 136 -13.66 21.08 -3.37
N ALA A 137 -13.54 22.34 -2.97
CA ALA A 137 -12.23 22.92 -2.74
C ALA A 137 -11.46 22.06 -1.71
N PRO A 138 -10.13 21.89 -1.85
CA PRO A 138 -9.34 21.15 -0.87
C PRO A 138 -9.59 21.75 0.51
N GLU A 139 -10.00 20.91 1.46
CA GLU A 139 -10.16 21.36 2.83
C GLU A 139 -8.79 21.67 3.43
N PRO A 140 -8.69 22.69 4.30
CA PRO A 140 -7.43 23.00 4.97
C PRO A 140 -7.00 21.82 5.83
N ILE A 141 -5.80 21.32 5.59
CA ILE A 141 -5.17 20.27 6.40
C ILE A 141 -4.22 20.92 7.39
N ALA A 142 -4.33 20.52 8.66
CA ALA A 142 -3.45 20.99 9.71
C ALA A 142 -2.98 19.86 10.62
N TRP A 143 -1.67 19.74 10.77
CA TRP A 143 -1.07 18.90 11.82
C TRP A 143 -1.39 19.51 13.18
N LEU A 144 -2.17 18.80 13.99
CA LEU A 144 -2.48 19.18 15.38
C LEU A 144 -1.39 18.69 16.34
N SER A 145 -0.70 17.61 15.99
CA SER A 145 0.49 17.16 16.69
C SER A 145 1.46 16.47 15.73
N SER A 146 2.76 16.61 16.01
CA SER A 146 3.81 15.88 15.30
C SER A 146 3.66 14.38 15.54
N PRO A 147 3.88 13.51 14.53
CA PRO A 147 3.92 12.08 14.74
C PRO A 147 4.99 11.69 15.77
N LYS A 148 4.68 10.74 16.66
CA LYS A 148 5.58 10.22 17.68
C LYS A 148 5.48 8.70 17.76
N VAL A 149 6.61 8.04 17.98
CA VAL A 149 6.62 6.58 18.19
C VAL A 149 5.84 6.24 19.46
N VAL A 150 4.88 5.32 19.34
CA VAL A 150 4.09 4.81 20.46
C VAL A 150 4.23 3.31 20.68
N ASN A 151 4.68 2.55 19.68
CA ASN A 151 4.92 1.11 19.80
C ASN A 151 6.06 0.66 18.88
N LYS A 152 6.81 -0.35 19.30
CA LYS A 152 7.83 -1.03 18.51
C LYS A 152 7.67 -2.53 18.69
N GLN A 153 7.18 -3.21 17.66
CA GLN A 153 6.82 -4.60 17.74
C GLN A 153 7.68 -5.44 16.79
N LYS A 154 8.17 -6.57 17.32
CA LYS A 154 8.73 -7.66 16.54
C LYS A 154 8.09 -8.97 17.00
N ILE A 155 7.31 -9.58 16.13
CA ILE A 155 6.71 -10.90 16.40
C ILE A 155 7.33 -11.91 15.46
N GLU A 156 7.95 -12.93 16.03
CA GLU A 156 8.54 -14.03 15.27
C GLU A 156 7.47 -15.06 14.88
N TYR A 157 7.42 -15.39 13.59
CA TYR A 157 6.58 -16.46 13.07
C TYR A 157 7.43 -17.47 12.29
N GLY A 158 6.88 -18.66 12.04
CA GLY A 158 7.58 -19.72 11.31
C GLY A 158 7.98 -19.37 9.87
N CYS A 159 7.38 -18.33 9.27
CA CYS A 159 7.68 -17.86 7.92
C CYS A 159 8.45 -16.53 7.87
N GLY A 160 8.98 -16.07 9.00
CA GLY A 160 9.65 -14.78 9.13
C GLY A 160 8.94 -13.85 10.11
N PRO A 161 9.61 -12.79 10.58
CA PRO A 161 9.05 -11.87 11.55
C PRO A 161 8.05 -10.90 10.90
N GLU A 162 7.12 -10.44 11.71
CA GLU A 162 6.46 -9.14 11.53
C GLU A 162 7.23 -8.08 12.31
N ARG A 163 7.42 -6.89 11.72
CA ARG A 163 8.12 -5.77 12.33
C ARG A 163 7.41 -4.46 12.02
N TYR A 164 7.02 -3.74 13.07
CA TYR A 164 6.41 -2.43 12.93
C TYR A 164 6.90 -1.45 13.99
N VAL A 165 7.12 -0.21 13.57
CA VAL A 165 7.16 0.96 14.45
C VAL A 165 5.87 1.74 14.20
N THR A 166 5.05 1.88 15.23
CA THR A 166 3.77 2.61 15.12
C THR A 166 3.96 4.03 15.64
N PHE A 167 3.47 4.99 14.86
CA PHE A 167 3.48 6.39 15.19
C PHE A 167 2.05 6.84 15.49
N ASN A 168 1.82 7.55 16.59
CA ASN A 168 0.58 8.30 16.77
C ASN A 168 0.76 9.71 16.24
N TYR A 169 -0.33 10.32 15.78
CA TYR A 169 -0.36 11.71 15.36
C TYR A 169 -1.79 12.25 15.47
N ALA A 170 -1.94 13.56 15.33
CA ALA A 170 -3.24 14.21 15.23
C ALA A 170 -3.25 15.14 14.02
N LEU A 171 -4.25 14.96 13.17
CA LEU A 171 -4.41 15.66 11.90
C LEU A 171 -5.85 16.15 11.80
N ALA A 172 -6.04 17.44 11.54
CA ALA A 172 -7.32 17.99 11.14
C ALA A 172 -7.44 17.83 9.62
N ILE A 173 -8.26 16.86 9.21
CA ILE A 173 -8.57 16.54 7.82
C ILE A 173 -9.95 15.89 7.75
N SER A 174 -10.67 16.11 6.66
CA SER A 174 -11.86 15.33 6.32
C SER A 174 -11.60 14.43 5.12
N GLY A 175 -12.38 13.36 5.02
CA GLY A 175 -12.25 12.38 3.95
C GLY A 175 -11.08 11.41 4.13
N GLU A 176 -10.92 10.55 3.13
CA GLU A 176 -9.84 9.57 3.11
C GLU A 176 -8.52 10.21 2.71
N TYR A 177 -7.45 9.75 3.35
CA TYR A 177 -6.08 10.13 3.04
C TYR A 177 -5.14 8.94 3.25
N LEU A 178 -3.98 9.03 2.64
CA LEU A 178 -2.82 8.20 2.90
C LEU A 178 -1.69 9.08 3.44
N LEU A 179 -0.76 8.47 4.16
CA LEU A 179 0.51 9.12 4.51
C LEU A 179 1.57 8.66 3.53
N LYS A 180 2.02 9.58 2.67
CA LYS A 180 3.21 9.37 1.84
C LYS A 180 4.42 9.38 2.78
N THR A 181 4.88 8.17 3.07
CA THR A 181 5.88 7.90 4.09
C THR A 181 7.22 7.68 3.40
N THR A 182 8.23 8.47 3.76
CA THR A 182 9.59 8.33 3.24
C THR A 182 10.53 7.98 4.37
N ILE A 183 11.27 6.88 4.23
CA ILE A 183 12.28 6.43 5.21
C ILE A 183 13.67 6.51 4.63
N GLN A 184 14.62 6.91 5.47
CA GLN A 184 16.05 6.81 5.23
C GLN A 184 16.74 6.12 6.41
N GLY A 185 17.56 5.10 6.13
CA GLY A 185 18.45 4.48 7.13
C GLY A 185 19.75 5.25 7.32
N ALA A 186 20.33 5.19 8.51
CA ALA A 186 21.63 5.78 8.78
C ALA A 186 22.74 5.09 7.96
N GLY A 187 23.38 5.82 7.05
CA GLY A 187 24.40 5.30 6.14
C GLY A 187 23.87 4.76 4.81
N ASP A 188 22.55 4.70 4.64
CA ASP A 188 21.93 4.35 3.35
C ASP A 188 21.82 5.58 2.45
N ASN A 189 22.33 5.44 1.23
CA ASN A 189 22.15 6.45 0.17
C ASN A 189 20.75 6.38 -0.48
N PHE A 190 19.92 5.41 -0.07
CA PHE A 190 18.62 5.16 -0.69
C PHE A 190 17.48 5.51 0.27
N LYS A 191 16.52 6.27 -0.25
CA LYS A 191 15.24 6.55 0.40
C LYS A 191 14.18 5.64 -0.20
N THR A 192 13.35 5.04 0.64
CA THR A 192 12.15 4.34 0.19
C THR A 192 10.94 5.18 0.52
N THR A 193 10.03 5.32 -0.45
CA THR A 193 8.77 6.04 -0.27
C THR A 193 7.61 5.10 -0.58
N TYR A 194 6.57 5.14 0.25
CA TYR A 194 5.37 4.34 0.09
C TYR A 194 4.16 5.04 0.71
N TYR A 195 2.97 4.87 0.14
CA TYR A 195 1.74 5.45 0.69
C TYR A 195 1.10 4.46 1.66
N LEU A 196 1.03 4.85 2.94
CA LEU A 196 0.49 4.02 4.02
C LEU A 196 -0.91 4.48 4.39
N GLU A 197 -1.81 3.52 4.60
CA GLU A 197 -3.07 3.76 5.28
C GLU A 197 -2.83 4.02 6.76
N ALA A 198 -3.71 4.82 7.35
CA ALA A 198 -3.66 5.10 8.77
C ALA A 198 -5.00 4.79 9.43
N GLU A 199 -4.94 4.24 10.63
CA GLU A 199 -6.13 3.85 11.40
C GLU A 199 -6.10 4.58 12.74
N ARG A 200 -7.21 5.26 13.07
CA ARG A 200 -7.43 5.90 14.39
C ARG A 200 -6.27 6.82 14.84
N GLY A 201 -5.71 7.61 13.91
CA GLY A 201 -4.60 8.53 14.19
C GLY A 201 -3.26 7.82 14.42
N GLN A 202 -3.13 6.60 13.91
CA GLN A 202 -1.89 5.83 13.97
C GLN A 202 -1.48 5.34 12.58
N VAL A 203 -0.18 5.30 12.34
CA VAL A 203 0.43 4.73 11.14
C VAL A 203 1.53 3.76 11.54
N SER A 204 1.51 2.58 10.93
CA SER A 204 2.48 1.52 11.21
C SER A 204 3.48 1.41 10.07
N VAL A 205 4.75 1.55 10.42
CA VAL A 205 5.87 1.59 9.48
C VAL A 205 6.68 0.31 9.61
N GLY A 206 6.78 -0.46 8.53
CA GLY A 206 7.50 -1.74 8.52
C GLY A 206 6.87 -2.76 7.58
N HIS A 207 6.77 -4.00 8.05
CA HIS A 207 6.23 -5.11 7.29
C HIS A 207 5.57 -6.19 8.13
N GLY A 208 4.57 -6.86 7.54
CA GLY A 208 3.98 -8.08 8.05
C GLY A 208 4.87 -9.29 7.75
N MET A 209 4.39 -10.48 8.14
CA MET A 209 5.09 -11.75 7.89
C MET A 209 5.50 -11.96 6.42
N CYS A 210 4.68 -11.54 5.46
CA CYS A 210 4.83 -11.90 4.05
C CYS A 210 5.03 -10.71 3.11
N SER A 211 4.71 -9.49 3.53
CA SER A 211 4.86 -8.30 2.71
C SER A 211 4.84 -7.04 3.56
N GLY A 212 5.45 -5.98 3.04
CA GLY A 212 5.36 -4.64 3.61
C GLY A 212 6.25 -3.63 2.91
N ALA A 213 5.98 -2.37 3.21
CA ALA A 213 6.62 -1.25 2.55
C ALA A 213 8.11 -1.12 2.92
N PHE A 214 8.48 -1.46 4.16
CA PHE A 214 9.80 -1.16 4.70
C PHE A 214 10.41 -2.36 5.44
N LEU A 215 11.66 -2.69 5.13
CA LEU A 215 12.48 -3.65 5.83
C LEU A 215 13.31 -2.92 6.89
N LEU A 216 12.89 -3.07 8.14
CA LEU A 216 13.57 -2.47 9.28
C LEU A 216 14.56 -3.49 9.88
N ALA A 217 15.84 -3.16 9.83
CA ALA A 217 16.92 -3.95 10.41
C ALA A 217 16.91 -3.85 11.94
N ASP A 218 17.50 -4.82 12.64
CA ASP A 218 17.61 -4.79 14.09
C ASP A 218 18.64 -3.73 14.53
N ASN A 219 18.40 -3.05 15.66
CA ASN A 219 19.33 -2.10 16.28
C ASN A 219 19.85 -1.01 15.34
N SER A 220 19.01 -0.56 14.42
CA SER A 220 19.35 0.41 13.39
C SER A 220 18.63 1.73 13.62
N HIS A 221 19.19 2.80 13.08
CA HIS A 221 18.66 4.16 13.19
C HIS A 221 18.06 4.60 11.84
N TYR A 222 16.89 5.23 11.92
CA TYR A 222 16.15 5.69 10.75
C TYR A 222 15.56 7.07 10.98
N GLU A 223 15.33 7.78 9.89
CA GLU A 223 14.52 8.98 9.83
C GLU A 223 13.30 8.74 8.95
N VAL A 224 12.14 9.28 9.34
CA VAL A 224 10.90 9.20 8.59
C VAL A 224 10.22 10.55 8.46
N THR A 225 9.62 10.81 7.29
CA THR A 225 8.69 11.92 7.06
C THR A 225 7.33 11.40 6.61
N PHE A 226 6.28 12.14 6.92
CA PHE A 226 4.90 11.79 6.59
C PHE A 226 4.22 12.97 5.89
N ASP A 227 4.18 12.96 4.56
CA ASP A 227 3.34 13.92 3.83
C ASP A 227 1.90 13.38 3.77
N VAL A 228 0.92 14.28 3.83
CA VAL A 228 -0.49 13.88 3.69
C VAL A 228 -0.87 13.84 2.21
N PHE A 229 -1.49 12.75 1.79
CA PHE A 229 -1.96 12.54 0.43
C PHE A 229 -3.48 12.30 0.41
N ASP A 230 -4.25 13.24 -0.11
CA ASP A 230 -5.71 13.14 -0.12
C ASP A 230 -6.27 12.39 -1.36
N ALA A 231 -7.57 12.08 -1.31
CA ALA A 231 -8.27 11.38 -2.40
C ALA A 231 -8.45 12.22 -3.70
N GLN A 232 -8.07 13.50 -3.68
CA GLN A 232 -8.03 14.38 -4.84
C GLN A 232 -6.64 14.44 -5.48
N GLY A 233 -5.63 13.82 -4.84
CA GLY A 233 -4.27 13.78 -5.33
C GLY A 233 -3.37 14.91 -4.86
N ASN A 234 -3.85 15.75 -3.94
CA ASN A 234 -3.04 16.81 -3.35
C ASN A 234 -2.05 16.21 -2.35
N VAL A 235 -0.84 16.78 -2.31
CA VAL A 235 0.21 16.42 -1.36
C VAL A 235 0.46 17.61 -0.45
N PHE A 236 0.33 17.40 0.85
CA PHE A 236 0.60 18.39 1.87
C PHE A 236 1.85 17.97 2.63
N ALA A 237 2.96 18.61 2.27
CA ALA A 237 4.28 18.26 2.76
C ALA A 237 4.38 18.43 4.28
N TRP A 238 5.03 17.48 4.93
CA TRP A 238 5.48 17.60 6.31
C TRP A 238 6.38 18.83 6.45
N GLN A 239 6.05 19.71 7.39
CA GLN A 239 6.79 20.96 7.62
C GLN A 239 7.80 20.87 8.78
N GLY A 240 7.77 19.78 9.56
CA GLY A 240 8.71 19.55 10.64
C GLY A 240 10.02 18.91 10.17
N PRO A 241 11.00 18.75 11.07
CA PRO A 241 12.19 17.94 10.78
C PRO A 241 11.80 16.46 10.58
N PRO A 242 12.63 15.67 9.88
CA PRO A 242 12.49 14.22 9.87
C PRO A 242 12.43 13.65 11.30
N ILE A 243 11.60 12.64 11.50
CA ILE A 243 11.37 12.03 12.79
C ILE A 243 12.33 10.85 12.93
N ALA A 244 13.27 10.96 13.85
CA ALA A 244 14.25 9.92 14.12
C ALA A 244 13.63 8.79 14.98
N PHE A 245 13.98 7.54 14.68
CA PHE A 245 13.61 6.38 15.49
C PHE A 245 14.64 5.25 15.37
N ASP A 246 14.76 4.48 16.45
CA ASP A 246 15.61 3.27 16.47
C ASP A 246 14.77 2.00 16.52
N THR A 247 15.29 0.93 15.92
CA THR A 247 14.66 -0.40 15.89
C THR A 247 15.23 -1.33 16.98
N LYS A 248 15.20 -0.85 18.22
CA LYS A 248 15.38 -1.69 19.41
C LYS A 248 14.02 -2.29 19.76
N TRP A 249 13.80 -3.53 19.33
CA TRP A 249 12.50 -4.19 19.43
C TRP A 249 12.19 -4.63 20.85
N GLU A 250 10.95 -4.43 21.27
CA GLU A 250 10.44 -5.03 22.49
C GLU A 250 10.13 -6.51 22.21
N LEU A 251 10.72 -7.42 22.99
CA LEU A 251 10.35 -8.83 22.93
C LEU A 251 9.01 -8.98 23.66
N PRO A 252 8.00 -9.63 23.06
CA PRO A 252 6.74 -9.87 23.75
C PRO A 252 7.02 -10.68 25.02
N HIS A 253 6.56 -10.18 26.17
CA HIS A 253 6.54 -10.94 27.41
C HIS A 253 5.70 -12.20 27.16
N ARG A 254 6.32 -13.38 27.27
CA ARG A 254 5.65 -14.68 27.20
C ARG A 254 4.90 -14.98 28.48
#